data_AF-A0A484BZB6-F1
#
_entry.id   AF-A0A484BZB6-F1
#
_cell.length_a   1.000
_cell.length_b   1.000
_cell.length_c   1.000
_cell.angle_alpha   90.00
_cell.angle_beta   90.00
_cell.angle_gamma   90.00
#
_symmetry.space_group_name_H-M   'P 1'
#
loop_
_entity.id
_entity.type
_entity.pdbx_description
1 polymer ?
#
loop_
_entity_poly.entity_id
_entity_poly.type
_entity_poly.pdbx_seq_one_letter_code
_entity_poly.pdbx_strand_id
1 'polypeptide(L)'
;MKKWNTWTHQTPPGVGITWQTVEGGTDLSKIDFSAMLQTDNATGRQRRIQRGYNIERSCSCFSAPPVFWEKVDPTCPYQLIALSELCPEYQTVAGYMKTEGLLNKSIVSISRIQNFDLWDIYCRKKKQLIRIQGVKEIQERRLFHGTKIKNVDSICKYNFDLGLSGKHGSSYGRGIYFARHASFADKYSTASRDPLPLYGRETQAIMEIIWSDEV
;
A
#
# COMPACT_ATOMS: atom_id res chain seq x y z
N MET A 1 -14.97 16.42 -21.48
CA MET A 1 -15.67 15.33 -20.77
C MET A 1 -14.84 14.07 -20.87
N LYS A 2 -14.40 13.48 -19.75
CA LYS A 2 -13.78 12.14 -19.77
C LYS A 2 -14.80 11.15 -19.21
N LYS A 3 -15.29 10.25 -20.06
CA LYS A 3 -15.99 9.03 -19.65
C LYS A 3 -14.95 7.91 -19.56
N TRP A 4 -15.02 7.17 -18.46
CA TRP A 4 -14.33 5.91 -18.25
C TRP A 4 -15.06 4.81 -19.04
N ASN A 5 -14.34 3.77 -19.44
CA ASN A 5 -14.87 2.41 -19.61
C ASN A 5 -13.76 1.40 -19.31
N THR A 6 -13.94 0.64 -18.24
CA THR A 6 -13.37 -0.70 -18.00
C THR A 6 -13.98 -1.71 -18.97
N TRP A 7 -13.27 -2.78 -19.37
CA TRP A 7 -13.82 -4.13 -19.56
C TRP A 7 -12.70 -5.19 -19.57
N THR A 8 -13.03 -6.34 -18.99
CA THR A 8 -12.27 -7.60 -18.89
C THR A 8 -12.66 -8.55 -20.03
N HIS A 9 -11.72 -9.35 -20.58
CA HIS A 9 -11.97 -10.78 -20.84
C HIS A 9 -10.71 -11.60 -21.23
N GLN A 10 -10.76 -12.88 -20.85
CA GLN A 10 -9.83 -13.96 -21.15
C GLN A 10 -9.99 -14.50 -22.58
N THR A 11 -8.89 -14.95 -23.21
CA THR A 11 -8.89 -15.90 -24.35
C THR A 11 -7.65 -16.83 -24.34
N PRO A 12 -7.72 -18.03 -24.99
CA PRO A 12 -6.87 -19.21 -24.73
C PRO A 12 -5.50 -19.20 -25.44
N PRO A 13 -4.58 -20.14 -25.13
CA PRO A 13 -3.25 -20.17 -25.71
C PRO A 13 -3.29 -20.65 -27.17
N GLY A 14 -2.78 -19.82 -28.10
CA GLY A 14 -2.43 -20.26 -29.46
C GLY A 14 -2.99 -19.44 -30.63
N VAL A 15 -3.83 -18.43 -30.41
CA VAL A 15 -4.33 -17.59 -31.52
C VAL A 15 -3.63 -16.23 -31.51
N GLY A 16 -2.87 -15.95 -32.57
CA GLY A 16 -2.23 -14.65 -32.79
C GLY A 16 -3.30 -13.58 -32.98
N ILE A 17 -3.47 -12.71 -31.99
CA ILE A 17 -4.38 -11.59 -32.07
C ILE A 17 -3.73 -10.50 -32.93
N THR A 18 -4.29 -10.25 -34.11
CA THR A 18 -3.93 -9.09 -34.95
C THR A 18 -4.88 -7.96 -34.58
N TRP A 19 -4.38 -6.95 -33.87
CA TRP A 19 -5.14 -5.73 -33.63
C TRP A 19 -4.91 -4.75 -34.78
N GLN A 20 -5.98 -4.39 -35.49
CA GLN A 20 -6.02 -3.19 -36.32
C GLN A 20 -6.70 -2.08 -35.53
N THR A 21 -6.01 -0.96 -35.34
CA THR A 21 -6.62 0.25 -34.79
C THR A 21 -7.38 0.93 -35.92
N VAL A 22 -8.69 1.11 -35.76
CA VAL A 22 -9.51 1.90 -36.67
C VAL A 22 -9.65 3.31 -36.10
N GLU A 23 -9.21 4.26 -36.91
CA GLU A 23 -9.43 5.71 -36.88
C GLU A 23 -8.73 6.57 -35.81
N GLY A 24 -7.81 7.41 -36.29
CA GLY A 24 -7.51 8.71 -35.68
C GLY A 24 -6.06 9.01 -35.33
N GLY A 25 -5.05 8.35 -35.92
CA GLY A 25 -3.64 8.73 -35.72
C GLY A 25 -2.65 7.81 -36.43
N THR A 26 -1.95 8.35 -37.43
CA THR A 26 -0.87 7.79 -38.26
C THR A 26 -0.34 6.38 -37.89
N ASP A 27 -0.64 5.40 -38.76
CA ASP A 27 -0.14 4.01 -38.77
C ASP A 27 1.37 3.91 -38.99
N LEU A 28 2.18 4.09 -37.95
CA LEU A 28 3.64 4.13 -38.11
C LEU A 28 4.36 2.78 -37.93
N SER A 29 3.73 1.71 -37.39
CA SER A 29 4.37 0.38 -37.38
C SER A 29 3.46 -0.79 -37.02
N LYS A 30 3.78 -1.99 -37.53
CA LYS A 30 3.17 -3.29 -37.21
C LYS A 30 4.09 -4.14 -36.34
N ILE A 31 3.55 -4.85 -35.35
CA ILE A 31 4.31 -5.74 -34.47
C ILE A 31 3.85 -7.19 -34.65
N ASP A 32 4.79 -8.10 -34.88
CA ASP A 32 4.61 -9.54 -34.89
C ASP A 32 5.26 -10.15 -33.64
N PHE A 33 4.43 -10.60 -32.71
CA PHE A 33 4.87 -11.19 -31.44
C PHE A 33 5.32 -12.66 -31.54
N SER A 34 5.00 -13.34 -32.65
CA SER A 34 5.42 -14.72 -32.92
C SER A 34 6.82 -14.72 -33.52
N ALA A 35 7.07 -13.86 -34.51
CA ALA A 35 8.38 -13.67 -35.11
C ALA A 35 9.30 -12.75 -34.27
N MET A 36 8.74 -12.02 -33.29
CA MET A 36 9.44 -11.03 -32.47
C MET A 36 10.05 -9.90 -33.32
N LEU A 37 9.23 -9.34 -34.22
CA LEU A 37 9.62 -8.29 -35.17
C LEU A 37 8.67 -7.09 -35.10
N GLN A 38 9.23 -5.90 -35.21
CA GLN A 38 8.49 -4.68 -35.51
C GLN A 38 8.85 -4.21 -36.91
N THR A 39 7.84 -3.96 -37.73
CA THR A 39 7.96 -3.46 -39.09
C THR A 39 7.45 -2.03 -39.13
N ASP A 40 8.29 -1.11 -39.57
CA ASP A 40 7.86 0.25 -39.90
C ASP A 40 7.09 0.21 -41.23
N ASN A 41 5.84 0.68 -41.21
CA ASN A 41 4.96 0.55 -42.37
C ASN A 41 5.33 1.51 -43.52
N ALA A 42 6.05 2.61 -43.22
CA ALA A 42 6.45 3.59 -44.22
C ALA A 42 7.74 3.19 -44.96
N THR A 43 8.64 2.47 -44.28
CA THR A 43 9.96 2.12 -44.81
C THR A 43 10.15 0.62 -45.05
N GLY A 44 9.24 -0.21 -44.57
CA GLY A 44 9.36 -1.67 -44.60
C GLY A 44 10.49 -2.21 -43.71
N ARG A 45 11.19 -1.34 -42.96
CA ARG A 45 12.35 -1.71 -42.17
C ARG A 45 11.90 -2.52 -40.97
N GLN A 46 12.52 -3.68 -40.80
CA GLN A 46 12.24 -4.58 -39.69
C GLN A 46 13.31 -4.44 -38.61
N ARG A 47 12.87 -4.38 -37.35
CA ARG A 47 13.74 -4.53 -36.19
C ARG A 47 13.25 -5.68 -35.32
N ARG A 48 14.19 -6.47 -34.80
CA ARG A 48 13.87 -7.52 -33.84
C ARG A 48 13.52 -6.88 -32.51
N ILE A 49 12.35 -7.22 -31.99
CA ILE A 49 11.93 -6.82 -30.65
C ILE A 49 12.25 -7.95 -29.68
N GLN A 50 12.55 -7.61 -28.44
CA GLN A 50 12.73 -8.59 -27.39
C GLN A 50 11.65 -8.35 -26.34
N ARG A 51 11.01 -9.42 -25.87
CA ARG A 51 10.17 -9.35 -24.68
C ARG A 51 11.15 -9.19 -23.54
N GLY A 52 11.05 -8.06 -22.84
CA GLY A 52 11.88 -7.80 -21.67
C GLY A 52 11.49 -8.72 -20.52
N TYR A 53 11.94 -9.98 -20.54
CA TYR A 53 11.93 -10.84 -19.36
C TYR A 53 13.25 -10.67 -18.63
N ASN A 54 13.42 -9.48 -18.04
CA ASN A 54 14.47 -9.28 -17.07
C ASN A 54 14.02 -9.89 -15.74
N ILE A 55 14.19 -11.21 -15.61
CA ILE A 55 14.05 -11.92 -14.33
C ILE A 55 15.29 -11.66 -13.45
N GLU A 56 16.40 -11.17 -14.03
CA GLU A 56 17.65 -10.87 -13.30
C GLU A 56 17.97 -9.37 -13.14
N ARG A 57 17.09 -8.48 -13.61
CA ARG A 57 17.02 -7.12 -13.05
C ARG A 57 15.78 -7.11 -12.19
N SER A 58 15.96 -7.19 -10.87
CA SER A 58 14.89 -6.86 -9.93
C SER A 58 14.26 -5.56 -10.43
N CYS A 59 12.98 -5.60 -10.80
CA CYS A 59 12.31 -4.35 -11.12
C CYS A 59 12.41 -3.52 -9.85
N SER A 60 13.17 -2.42 -9.89
CA SER A 60 13.28 -1.48 -8.77
C SER A 60 11.90 -0.91 -8.38
N CYS A 61 10.89 -1.16 -9.21
CA CYS A 61 9.49 -0.82 -9.06
C CYS A 61 8.68 -1.70 -8.12
N PHE A 62 9.04 -2.96 -7.87
CA PHE A 62 8.28 -3.82 -6.96
C PHE A 62 9.06 -4.01 -5.67
N SER A 63 8.63 -3.31 -4.62
CA SER A 63 9.12 -3.64 -3.29
C SER A 63 8.46 -4.92 -2.83
N ALA A 64 9.26 -5.98 -2.71
CA ALA A 64 8.78 -7.22 -2.15
C ALA A 64 8.14 -6.93 -0.78
N PRO A 65 6.99 -7.56 -0.46
CA PRO A 65 6.44 -7.49 0.87
C PRO A 65 7.46 -8.05 1.87
N PRO A 66 7.38 -7.66 3.14
CA PRO A 66 8.16 -8.30 4.18
C PRO A 66 7.94 -9.81 4.17
N VAL A 67 9.03 -10.57 4.34
CA VAL A 67 9.04 -12.05 4.22
C VAL A 67 8.15 -12.76 5.23
N PHE A 68 7.77 -12.07 6.30
CA PHE A 68 6.92 -12.58 7.38
C PHE A 68 5.43 -12.33 7.15
N TRP A 69 5.04 -11.70 6.02
CA TRP A 69 3.62 -11.51 5.70
C TRP A 69 2.96 -12.83 5.30
N GLU A 70 1.75 -13.09 5.81
CA GLU A 70 0.93 -14.21 5.33
C GLU A 70 0.42 -13.95 3.91
N LYS A 71 -0.06 -15.01 3.26
CA LYS A 71 -0.70 -14.92 1.96
C LYS A 71 -1.89 -13.97 2.03
N VAL A 72 -1.80 -12.85 1.32
CA VAL A 72 -2.87 -11.87 1.19
C VAL A 72 -3.82 -12.31 0.08
N ASP A 73 -5.11 -12.40 0.38
CA ASP A 73 -6.17 -12.40 -0.64
C ASP A 73 -6.11 -11.14 -1.52
N PRO A 74 -5.84 -11.24 -2.83
CA PRO A 74 -5.71 -10.10 -3.74
C PRO A 74 -7.04 -9.37 -4.02
N THR A 75 -8.18 -9.93 -3.59
CA THR A 75 -9.49 -9.28 -3.71
C THR A 75 -9.81 -8.34 -2.56
N CYS A 76 -9.07 -8.46 -1.45
CA CYS A 76 -9.21 -7.59 -0.28
C CYS A 76 -8.24 -6.41 -0.39
N PRO A 77 -8.68 -5.16 -0.12
CA PRO A 77 -7.80 -4.00 -0.20
C PRO A 77 -6.71 -3.98 0.89
N TYR A 78 -7.00 -4.58 2.04
CA TYR A 78 -6.05 -4.83 3.12
C TYR A 78 -6.54 -6.02 3.96
N GLN A 79 -5.66 -6.60 4.77
CA GLN A 79 -5.99 -7.62 5.76
C GLN A 79 -5.44 -7.24 7.13
N LEU A 80 -6.20 -7.56 8.17
CA LEU A 80 -5.72 -7.53 9.54
C LEU A 80 -5.36 -8.93 9.97
N ILE A 81 -4.12 -9.10 10.39
CA ILE A 81 -3.60 -10.36 10.91
C ILE A 81 -3.46 -10.21 12.42
N ALA A 82 -4.36 -10.84 13.16
CA ALA A 82 -4.29 -10.87 14.62
C ALA A 82 -2.98 -11.56 15.05
N LEU A 83 -2.17 -10.85 15.83
CA LEU A 83 -0.91 -11.37 16.34
C LEU A 83 -1.14 -12.12 17.65
N SER A 84 -0.57 -13.33 17.74
CA SER A 84 -0.57 -14.09 18.99
C SER A 84 0.34 -13.43 20.01
N GLU A 85 -0.09 -13.38 21.28
CA GLU A 85 0.74 -12.82 22.37
C GLU A 85 2.10 -13.52 22.55
N LEU A 86 2.20 -14.76 22.05
CA LEU A 86 3.40 -15.57 22.11
C LEU A 86 4.39 -15.26 20.97
N CYS A 87 3.99 -14.53 19.92
CA CYS A 87 4.88 -14.27 18.80
C CYS A 87 5.86 -13.11 19.12
N PRO A 88 7.11 -13.16 18.62
CA PRO A 88 8.11 -12.12 18.88
C PRO A 88 7.68 -10.72 18.43
N GLU A 89 6.89 -10.64 17.35
CA GLU A 89 6.38 -9.39 16.82
C GLU A 89 5.39 -8.73 17.80
N TYR A 90 4.42 -9.50 18.31
CA TYR A 90 3.50 -9.00 19.33
C TYR A 90 4.28 -8.47 20.54
N GLN A 91 5.22 -9.26 21.06
CA GLN A 91 6.01 -8.88 22.23
C GLN A 91 6.83 -7.61 21.98
N THR A 92 7.37 -7.45 20.76
CA THR A 92 8.10 -6.24 20.36
C THR A 92 7.19 -5.02 20.35
N VAL A 93 6.02 -5.11 19.71
CA VAL A 93 5.06 -4.00 19.62
C VAL A 93 4.47 -3.65 20.99
N ALA A 94 4.07 -4.66 21.76
CA ALA A 94 3.55 -4.50 23.11
C ALA A 94 4.60 -3.90 24.06
N GLY A 95 5.85 -4.35 23.94
CA GLY A 95 6.99 -3.77 24.66
C GLY A 95 7.18 -2.31 24.31
N TYR A 96 7.29 -2.00 23.00
CA TYR A 96 7.46 -0.64 22.50
C TYR A 96 6.35 0.30 22.97
N MET A 97 5.09 -0.16 22.96
CA MET A 97 3.93 0.62 23.39
C MET A 97 3.95 0.92 24.90
N LYS A 98 4.46 0.00 25.72
CA LYS A 98 4.60 0.19 27.18
C LYS A 98 5.81 1.04 27.53
N THR A 99 6.98 0.75 26.96
CA THR A 99 8.26 1.37 27.36
C THR A 99 8.48 2.74 26.72
N GLU A 100 8.35 2.83 25.40
CA GLU A 100 8.53 4.08 24.64
C GLU A 100 7.20 4.83 24.50
N GLY A 101 6.10 4.09 24.33
CA GLY A 101 4.77 4.66 24.21
C GLY A 101 4.20 5.19 25.53
N LEU A 102 4.75 4.77 26.68
CA LEU A 102 4.34 5.16 28.03
C LEU A 102 2.84 4.98 28.29
N LEU A 103 2.18 4.07 27.57
CA LEU A 103 0.74 3.85 27.75
C LEU A 103 0.50 2.84 28.87
N ASN A 104 -0.04 3.33 29.98
CA ASN A 104 -0.43 2.50 31.12
C ASN A 104 -1.87 1.97 30.95
N LYS A 105 -2.11 1.19 29.89
CA LYS A 105 -3.38 0.50 29.62
C LYS A 105 -3.11 -0.95 29.24
N SER A 106 -4.06 -1.83 29.53
CA SER A 106 -4.02 -3.22 29.06
C SER A 106 -4.22 -3.27 27.56
N ILE A 107 -3.39 -4.04 26.87
CA ILE A 107 -3.54 -4.33 25.44
C ILE A 107 -4.58 -5.43 25.29
N VAL A 108 -5.62 -5.18 24.50
CA VAL A 108 -6.66 -6.17 24.20
C VAL A 108 -6.23 -7.09 23.07
N SER A 109 -5.70 -6.51 22.00
CA SER A 109 -5.21 -7.20 20.81
C SER A 109 -4.24 -6.31 20.05
N ILE A 110 -3.40 -6.94 19.22
CA ILE A 110 -2.55 -6.26 18.24
C ILE A 110 -2.76 -6.97 16.91
N SER A 111 -3.04 -6.21 15.87
CA SER A 111 -3.25 -6.72 14.53
C SER A 111 -2.27 -6.05 13.57
N ARG A 112 -1.55 -6.85 12.78
CA ARG A 112 -0.71 -6.34 11.67
C ARG A 112 -1.61 -6.00 10.48
N ILE A 113 -1.41 -4.82 9.90
CA ILE A 113 -2.02 -4.45 8.61
C ILE A 113 -1.15 -5.00 7.47
N GLN A 114 -1.77 -5.71 6.54
CA GLN A 114 -1.14 -6.09 5.28
C GLN A 114 -1.89 -5.42 4.13
N ASN A 115 -1.27 -4.38 3.56
CA ASN A 115 -1.76 -3.66 2.39
C ASN A 115 -0.63 -3.54 1.36
N PHE A 116 -0.72 -4.30 0.27
CA PHE A 116 0.31 -4.34 -0.76
C PHE A 116 0.47 -3.01 -1.52
N ASP A 117 -0.64 -2.33 -1.79
CA ASP A 117 -0.63 -1.08 -2.55
C ASP A 117 0.02 0.04 -1.74
N LEU A 118 -0.32 0.14 -0.44
CA LEU A 118 0.27 1.14 0.45
C LEU A 118 1.75 0.85 0.74
N TRP A 119 2.13 -0.42 0.89
CA TRP A 119 3.53 -0.83 1.04
C TRP A 119 4.39 -0.42 -0.17
N ASP A 120 3.89 -0.62 -1.38
CA ASP A 120 4.61 -0.22 -2.60
C ASP A 120 4.76 1.31 -2.68
N ILE A 121 3.69 2.06 -2.36
CA ILE A 121 3.72 3.53 -2.30
C ILE A 121 4.75 4.00 -1.28
N TYR A 122 4.74 3.42 -0.07
CA TYR A 122 5.68 3.71 1.00
C TYR A 122 7.13 3.51 0.53
N CYS A 123 7.44 2.35 -0.02
CA CYS A 123 8.78 2.04 -0.46
C CYS A 123 9.25 2.92 -1.62
N ARG A 124 8.37 3.24 -2.58
CA ARG A 124 8.68 4.17 -3.67
C ARG A 124 8.98 5.56 -3.13
N LYS A 125 8.21 6.02 -2.13
CA LYS A 125 8.45 7.31 -1.49
C LYS A 125 9.78 7.35 -0.76
N LYS A 126 10.12 6.30 -0.01
CA LYS A 126 11.43 6.14 0.65
C LYS A 126 12.57 6.21 -0.37
N LYS A 127 12.52 5.41 -1.44
CA LYS A 127 13.53 5.43 -2.53
C LYS A 127 13.63 6.81 -3.20
N GLN A 128 12.51 7.52 -3.36
CA GLN A 128 12.49 8.88 -3.89
C GLN A 128 13.23 9.85 -2.96
N LEU A 129 12.96 9.80 -1.64
CA LEU A 129 13.58 10.70 -0.66
C LEU A 129 15.08 10.48 -0.53
N ILE A 130 15.53 9.21 -0.47
CA ILE A 130 16.96 8.82 -0.49
C ILE A 130 17.67 9.49 -1.68
N ARG A 131 17.08 9.37 -2.88
CA ARG A 131 17.64 9.91 -4.12
C ARG A 131 17.72 11.43 -4.13
N ILE A 132 16.64 12.11 -3.72
CA ILE A 132 16.57 13.58 -3.75
C ILE A 132 17.50 14.20 -2.71
N GLN A 133 17.64 13.57 -1.54
CA GLN A 133 18.51 14.06 -0.47
C GLN A 133 19.97 13.63 -0.66
N GLY A 134 20.26 12.71 -1.58
CA GLY A 134 21.62 12.20 -1.82
C GLY A 134 22.20 11.41 -0.63
N VAL A 135 21.33 10.88 0.23
CA VAL A 135 21.71 10.09 1.42
C VAL A 135 21.67 8.61 1.09
N LYS A 136 22.38 7.78 1.87
CA LYS A 136 22.30 6.31 1.74
C LYS A 136 21.00 5.75 2.32
N GLU A 137 20.48 6.40 3.35
CA GLU A 137 19.31 5.96 4.10
C GLU A 137 18.57 7.17 4.67
N ILE A 138 17.24 7.06 4.79
CA ILE A 138 16.39 8.05 5.44
C ILE A 138 16.14 7.60 6.88
N GLN A 139 16.17 8.55 7.81
CA GLN A 139 15.78 8.26 9.19
C GLN A 139 14.26 8.02 9.28
N GLU A 140 13.86 6.76 9.24
CA GLU A 140 12.53 6.33 9.62
C GLU A 140 12.37 6.37 11.15
N ARG A 141 11.15 6.63 11.60
CA ARG A 141 10.79 6.60 13.01
C ARG A 141 9.46 5.90 13.13
N ARG A 142 9.36 4.97 14.08
CA ARG A 142 8.07 4.41 14.48
C ARG A 142 7.35 5.44 15.33
N LEU A 143 6.12 5.78 14.98
CA LEU A 143 5.30 6.73 15.72
C LEU A 143 3.88 6.19 15.91
N PHE A 144 3.14 6.80 16.85
CA PHE A 144 1.77 6.42 17.17
C PHE A 144 0.77 7.40 16.55
N HIS A 145 -0.33 6.87 16.02
CA HIS A 145 -1.45 7.67 15.54
C HIS A 145 -2.74 7.22 16.25
N GLY A 146 -3.37 8.13 17.00
CA GLY A 146 -4.66 7.88 17.63
C GLY A 146 -5.78 8.43 16.76
N THR A 147 -6.83 7.63 16.56
CA THR A 147 -7.95 7.98 15.69
C THR A 147 -9.26 7.37 16.17
N LYS A 148 -10.37 7.85 15.64
CA LYS A 148 -11.70 7.29 15.92
C LYS A 148 -11.89 6.00 15.11
N ILE A 149 -12.60 5.03 15.66
CA ILE A 149 -12.84 3.73 15.02
C ILE A 149 -13.37 3.83 13.58
N LYS A 150 -14.25 4.80 13.32
CA LYS A 150 -14.83 5.05 11.99
C LYS A 150 -13.81 5.46 10.91
N ASN A 151 -12.63 5.91 11.30
CA ASN A 151 -11.57 6.31 10.38
C ASN A 151 -10.63 5.15 10.03
N VAL A 152 -10.66 4.07 10.82
CA VAL A 152 -9.70 2.96 10.72
C VAL A 152 -9.74 2.31 9.34
N ASP A 153 -10.92 1.89 8.87
CA ASP A 153 -11.06 1.25 7.57
C ASP A 153 -10.55 2.16 6.43
N SER A 154 -10.92 3.44 6.46
CA SER A 154 -10.44 4.40 5.46
C SER A 154 -8.92 4.57 5.48
N ILE A 155 -8.29 4.59 6.66
CA ILE A 155 -6.83 4.71 6.78
C ILE A 155 -6.16 3.45 6.26
N CYS A 156 -6.63 2.27 6.68
CA CYS A 156 -6.06 0.99 6.25
C CYS A 156 -6.24 0.74 4.74
N LYS A 157 -7.32 1.25 4.16
CA LYS A 157 -7.66 1.06 2.75
C LYS A 157 -7.03 2.10 1.81
N TYR A 158 -7.05 3.37 2.20
CA TYR A 158 -6.70 4.49 1.33
C TYR A 158 -5.53 5.34 1.83
N ASN A 159 -4.87 4.93 2.92
CA ASN A 159 -3.88 5.70 3.64
C ASN A 159 -4.48 6.92 4.37
N PHE A 160 -3.63 7.70 5.02
CA PHE A 160 -3.99 8.95 5.66
C PHE A 160 -4.33 10.03 4.62
N ASP A 161 -5.52 10.64 4.74
CA ASP A 161 -5.95 11.74 3.89
C ASP A 161 -5.73 13.10 4.57
N LEU A 162 -4.86 13.92 3.98
CA LEU A 162 -4.62 15.31 4.41
C LEU A 162 -5.89 16.17 4.36
N GLY A 163 -6.80 15.90 3.43
CA GLY A 163 -8.10 16.57 3.30
C GLY A 163 -9.06 16.28 4.45
N LEU A 164 -8.89 15.12 5.12
CA LEU A 164 -9.64 14.75 6.33
C LEU A 164 -8.93 15.19 7.62
N SER A 165 -7.69 15.66 7.53
CA SER A 165 -6.95 16.20 8.67
C SER A 165 -7.61 17.50 9.17
N GLY A 166 -8.35 17.39 10.26
CA GLY A 166 -8.76 18.47 11.17
C GLY A 166 -9.20 19.79 10.53
N LYS A 167 -10.51 20.02 10.47
CA LYS A 167 -11.14 21.35 10.32
C LYS A 167 -10.82 22.33 11.48
N HIS A 168 -9.89 21.99 12.37
CA HIS A 168 -9.61 22.73 13.61
C HIS A 168 -8.11 23.04 13.61
N GLY A 169 -7.79 24.34 13.62
CA GLY A 169 -6.43 24.86 13.52
C GLY A 169 -5.52 24.21 14.55
N SER A 170 -4.64 23.35 14.07
CA SER A 170 -3.55 22.78 14.85
C SER A 170 -2.39 23.77 14.89
N SER A 171 -1.67 23.81 16.01
CA SER A 171 -0.57 24.74 16.27
C SER A 171 0.58 24.66 15.24
N TYR A 172 0.64 23.59 14.45
CA TYR A 172 1.68 23.33 13.46
C TYR A 172 1.15 23.29 12.01
N GLY A 173 -0.06 23.77 11.76
CA GLY A 173 -0.65 23.84 10.42
C GLY A 173 -1.37 22.56 9.97
N ARG A 174 -1.96 22.56 8.77
CA ARG A 174 -2.76 21.41 8.29
C ARG A 174 -1.86 20.22 7.96
N GLY A 175 -2.14 19.05 8.53
CA GLY A 175 -1.37 17.84 8.29
C GLY A 175 -1.84 16.65 9.13
N ILE A 176 -1.25 15.49 8.83
CA ILE A 176 -1.44 14.27 9.62
C ILE A 176 -0.45 14.31 10.79
N TYR A 177 -0.95 14.01 11.98
CA TYR A 177 -0.18 14.09 13.22
C TYR A 177 0.18 12.71 13.74
N PHE A 178 1.43 12.58 14.17
CA PHE A 178 1.97 11.40 14.80
C PHE A 178 2.58 11.78 16.15
N ALA A 179 2.50 10.88 17.11
CA ALA A 179 3.00 11.07 18.46
C ALA A 179 4.17 10.14 18.74
N ARG A 180 5.18 10.63 19.45
CA ARG A 180 6.26 9.79 19.97
C ARG A 180 5.74 8.80 21.02
N HIS A 181 4.82 9.25 21.88
CA HIS A 181 4.28 8.44 22.96
C HIS A 181 2.84 8.02 22.64
N ALA A 182 2.54 6.73 22.77
CA ALA A 182 1.20 6.17 22.65
C ALA A 182 0.20 6.84 23.62
N SER A 183 0.65 7.20 24.83
CA SER A 183 -0.15 7.95 25.82
C SER A 183 -0.65 9.32 25.32
N PHE A 184 0.05 9.95 24.37
CA PHE A 184 -0.42 11.19 23.75
C PHE A 184 -1.37 10.91 22.58
N ALA A 185 -1.04 9.91 21.75
CA ALA A 185 -1.93 9.47 20.66
C ALA A 185 -3.29 9.02 21.19
N ASP A 186 -3.33 8.31 22.32
CA ASP A 186 -4.54 7.81 22.98
C ASP A 186 -5.59 8.90 23.26
N LYS A 187 -5.17 10.17 23.44
CA LYS A 187 -6.10 11.31 23.62
C LYS A 187 -6.99 11.56 22.40
N TYR A 188 -6.57 11.08 21.22
CA TYR A 188 -7.29 11.19 19.96
C TYR A 188 -8.05 9.90 19.60
N SER A 189 -7.84 8.83 20.37
CA SER A 189 -8.57 7.58 20.27
C SER A 189 -9.79 7.61 21.19
N THR A 190 -10.98 7.82 20.62
CA THR A 190 -12.21 7.76 21.41
C THR A 190 -12.63 6.32 21.65
N ALA A 191 -13.04 6.01 22.88
CA ALA A 191 -13.70 4.75 23.19
C ALA A 191 -14.85 4.48 22.22
N SER A 192 -14.85 3.29 21.63
CA SER A 192 -16.02 2.78 20.92
C SER A 192 -16.29 1.35 21.33
N ARG A 193 -17.57 1.00 21.36
CA ARG A 193 -18.05 -0.39 21.43
C ARG A 193 -18.37 -0.94 20.05
N ASP A 194 -18.31 -0.08 19.03
CA ASP A 194 -18.49 -0.52 17.67
C ASP A 194 -17.37 -1.52 17.36
N PRO A 195 -17.72 -2.60 16.65
CA PRO A 195 -16.69 -3.46 16.14
C PRO A 195 -15.90 -2.75 15.06
N LEU A 196 -14.64 -3.14 14.90
CA LEU A 196 -13.91 -2.71 13.73
C LEU A 196 -14.66 -3.20 12.47
N PRO A 197 -14.94 -2.32 11.49
CA PRO A 197 -15.47 -2.73 10.21
C PRO A 197 -14.36 -3.48 9.47
N LEU A 198 -14.18 -4.76 9.82
CA LEU A 198 -13.20 -5.63 9.21
C LEU A 198 -13.81 -6.20 7.94
N TYR A 199 -13.13 -5.97 6.82
CA TYR A 199 -13.44 -6.68 5.59
C TYR A 199 -13.25 -8.19 5.84
N GLY A 200 -14.33 -8.97 5.79
CA GLY A 200 -14.27 -10.43 5.67
C GLY A 200 -14.30 -11.29 6.94
N ARG A 201 -14.48 -10.76 8.16
CA ARG A 201 -14.81 -11.59 9.36
C ARG A 201 -15.70 -10.87 10.37
N GLU A 202 -16.39 -11.67 11.19
CA GLU A 202 -17.30 -11.24 12.24
C GLU A 202 -16.69 -10.18 13.15
N THR A 203 -17.51 -9.16 13.36
CA THR A 203 -17.30 -8.00 14.18
C THR A 203 -17.13 -8.34 15.66
N GLN A 204 -15.94 -8.11 16.23
CA GLN A 204 -15.75 -8.02 17.69
C GLN A 204 -15.56 -6.57 18.11
N ALA A 205 -16.18 -6.20 19.24
CA ALA A 205 -16.04 -4.90 19.88
C ALA A 205 -14.61 -4.75 20.39
N ILE A 206 -13.84 -3.81 19.83
CA ILE A 206 -12.42 -3.67 20.18
C ILE A 206 -12.05 -2.19 20.28
N MET A 207 -11.49 -1.80 21.43
CA MET A 207 -10.56 -0.67 21.51
C MET A 207 -9.21 -1.17 20.99
N GLU A 208 -8.88 -0.89 19.73
CA GLU A 208 -7.64 -1.37 19.11
C GLU A 208 -6.70 -0.21 18.80
N ILE A 209 -5.42 -0.40 19.12
CA ILE A 209 -4.33 0.47 18.70
C ILE A 209 -3.74 -0.16 17.45
N ILE A 210 -3.90 0.53 16.34
CA ILE A 210 -3.37 0.12 15.05
C ILE A 210 -1.88 0.39 15.04
N TRP A 211 -1.11 -0.67 14.85
CA TRP A 211 0.32 -0.59 14.58
C TRP A 211 0.54 -0.82 13.09
N SER A 212 1.10 0.18 12.42
CA SER A 212 1.63 0.04 11.06
C SER A 212 3.11 0.37 11.13
N ASP A 213 3.96 -0.51 10.58
CA ASP A 213 5.36 -0.19 10.29
C ASP A 213 5.50 0.89 9.19
N GLU A 214 4.38 1.41 8.65
CA GLU A 214 4.35 2.39 7.54
C GLU A 214 4.08 3.86 7.95
N VAL A 215 4.58 4.32 9.10
CA VAL A 215 4.65 5.77 9.38
C VAL A 215 5.75 6.20 10.33
#